data_AF-A0A1B1E4P0-F1
#
_entry.id   AF-A0A1B1E4P0-F1
#
_cell.length_a   1.000
_cell.length_b   1.000
_cell.length_c   1.000
_cell.angle_alpha   90.00
_cell.angle_beta   90.00
_cell.angle_gamma   90.00
#
_symmetry.space_group_name_H-M   'P 1'
#
loop_
_entity.id
_entity.type
_entity.pdbx_description
1 polymer ?
#
loop_
_entity_poly.entity_id
_entity_poly.type
_entity_poly.pdbx_seq_one_letter_code
_entity_poly.pdbx_strand_id
1 'polypeptide(L)'
;MDQRQNDNPPGCKKDSTPEIKKDDHVEIIKILNSTIKEFQKNFGQLNKHYSIKDLESVLNPVQYAEYNSFLAYSICSIFHSYLKISGDFLSNHPIKNELKKVQLLMKEIKEKNQENEDKRYLTINKEASKRIIDSCISYNKDLKKRKHFK
;
A
#
# COMPACT_ATOMS: atom_id res chain seq x y z
N MET A 1 8.21 -18.77 65.85
CA MET A 1 8.62 -18.81 64.44
C MET A 1 7.39 -19.14 63.62
N ASP A 2 6.88 -18.18 62.85
CA ASP A 2 6.48 -18.39 61.45
C ASP A 2 5.84 -17.10 60.93
N GLN A 3 6.64 -16.37 60.15
CA GLN A 3 6.19 -15.32 59.26
C GLN A 3 5.55 -15.99 58.04
N ARG A 4 4.32 -15.62 57.66
CA ARG A 4 3.83 -15.82 56.29
C ARG A 4 3.13 -14.58 55.79
N GLN A 5 3.56 -14.18 54.61
CA GLN A 5 3.32 -12.95 53.88
C GLN A 5 1.83 -12.77 53.53
N ASN A 6 1.34 -11.54 53.72
CA ASN A 6 0.13 -11.05 53.06
C ASN A 6 0.54 -10.44 51.72
N ASP A 7 0.25 -11.15 50.64
CA ASP A 7 0.42 -10.67 49.28
C ASP A 7 -0.70 -9.68 48.93
N ASN A 8 -0.32 -8.41 48.76
CA ASN A 8 -1.17 -7.37 48.19
C ASN A 8 -1.45 -7.67 46.70
N PRO A 9 -2.68 -7.50 46.19
CA PRO A 9 -2.95 -7.59 44.77
C PRO A 9 -2.39 -6.37 44.02
N PRO A 10 -1.86 -6.53 42.79
CA PRO A 10 -1.24 -5.44 42.05
C PRO A 10 -2.31 -4.49 41.52
N GLY A 11 -2.12 -3.20 41.82
CA GLY A 11 -2.97 -2.12 41.37
C GLY A 11 -3.18 -2.13 39.86
N CYS A 12 -4.45 -2.20 39.46
CA CYS A 12 -4.91 -1.88 38.13
C CYS A 12 -4.45 -0.44 37.81
N LYS A 13 -3.46 -0.32 36.93
CA LYS A 13 -3.03 0.97 36.37
C LYS A 13 -4.25 1.56 35.68
N LYS A 14 -4.84 2.57 36.28
CA LYS A 14 -5.84 3.42 35.64
C LYS A 14 -5.14 4.05 34.45
N ASP A 15 -5.50 3.61 33.25
CA ASP A 15 -5.16 4.30 32.02
C ASP A 15 -5.54 5.76 32.20
N SER A 16 -4.52 6.61 32.18
CA SER A 16 -4.65 8.06 32.26
C SER A 16 -5.40 8.53 31.02
N THR A 17 -6.72 8.61 31.12
CA THR A 17 -7.54 9.40 30.19
C THR A 17 -7.00 10.83 30.25
N PRO A 18 -6.46 11.38 29.16
CA PRO A 18 -6.04 12.77 29.17
C PRO A 18 -7.27 13.62 29.47
N GLU A 19 -7.19 14.48 30.49
CA GLU A 19 -8.22 15.48 30.76
C GLU A 19 -8.15 16.53 29.64
N ILE A 20 -8.92 16.29 28.59
CA ILE A 20 -9.05 17.19 27.44
C ILE A 20 -9.94 18.36 27.88
N LYS A 21 -9.45 19.61 27.70
CA LYS A 21 -10.23 20.80 28.08
C LYS A 21 -11.39 20.97 27.09
N LYS A 22 -12.53 21.53 27.53
CA LYS A 22 -13.71 21.74 26.67
C LYS A 22 -13.41 22.50 25.37
N ASP A 23 -12.39 23.35 25.38
CA ASP A 23 -11.94 24.12 24.21
C ASP A 23 -11.27 23.23 23.15
N ASP A 24 -10.45 22.28 23.59
CA ASP A 24 -9.73 21.32 22.73
C ASP A 24 -10.70 20.43 21.93
N HIS A 25 -11.83 20.04 22.53
CA HIS A 25 -12.87 19.26 21.84
C HIS A 25 -13.50 20.02 20.66
N VAL A 26 -13.71 21.32 20.82
CA VAL A 26 -14.27 22.18 19.76
C VAL A 26 -13.28 22.32 18.61
N GLU A 27 -11.99 22.43 18.91
CA GLU A 27 -10.93 22.49 17.91
C GLU A 27 -10.79 21.16 17.14
N ILE A 28 -10.82 20.02 17.82
CA ILE A 28 -10.79 18.69 17.19
C ILE A 28 -11.96 18.51 16.22
N ILE A 29 -13.18 18.92 16.61
CA ILE A 29 -14.37 18.83 15.76
C ILE A 29 -14.23 19.74 14.52
N LYS A 30 -13.66 20.94 14.67
CA LYS A 30 -13.41 21.84 13.54
C LYS A 30 -12.42 21.22 12.54
N ILE A 31 -11.30 20.68 13.03
CA ILE A 31 -10.27 20.03 12.21
C ILE A 31 -10.85 18.80 11.50
N LEU A 32 -11.63 17.97 12.19
CA LEU A 32 -12.27 16.80 11.60
C LEU A 32 -13.21 17.21 10.46
N ASN A 33 -14.04 18.23 10.68
CA ASN A 33 -14.97 18.73 9.67
C ASN A 33 -14.26 19.32 8.45
N SER A 34 -13.17 20.08 8.62
CA SER A 34 -12.39 20.60 7.50
C SER A 34 -11.76 19.46 6.68
N THR A 35 -11.21 18.46 7.37
CA THR A 35 -10.60 17.27 6.73
C THR A 35 -11.64 16.48 5.93
N ILE A 36 -12.83 16.26 6.50
CA ILE A 36 -13.92 15.56 5.81
C ILE A 36 -14.37 16.35 4.57
N LYS A 37 -14.50 17.68 4.66
CA LYS A 37 -14.86 18.53 3.51
C LYS A 37 -13.82 18.47 2.41
N GLU A 38 -12.54 18.51 2.75
CA GLU A 38 -11.45 18.37 1.78
C GLU A 38 -11.50 17.01 1.09
N PHE A 39 -11.65 15.93 1.87
CA PHE A 39 -11.81 14.58 1.32
C PHE A 39 -13.01 14.48 0.38
N GLN A 40 -14.18 15.01 0.76
CA GLN A 40 -15.38 15.01 -0.08
C GLN A 40 -15.17 15.77 -1.39
N LYS A 41 -14.45 16.90 -1.36
CA LYS A 41 -14.13 17.67 -2.56
C LYS A 41 -13.25 16.86 -3.51
N ASN A 42 -12.17 16.29 -2.99
CA ASN A 42 -11.20 15.52 -3.79
C ASN A 42 -11.83 14.25 -4.35
N PHE A 43 -12.56 13.50 -3.52
CA PHE A 43 -13.27 12.29 -3.95
C PHE A 43 -14.40 12.61 -4.94
N GLY A 44 -15.08 13.73 -4.75
CA GLY A 44 -16.12 14.22 -5.67
C GLY A 44 -15.57 14.56 -7.06
N GLN A 45 -14.35 15.08 -7.16
CA GLN A 45 -13.68 15.27 -8.45
C GLN A 45 -13.36 13.93 -9.11
N LEU A 46 -12.82 12.97 -8.35
CA LEU A 46 -12.49 11.64 -8.85
C LEU A 46 -13.74 10.92 -9.40
N ASN A 47 -14.84 10.92 -8.64
CA ASN A 47 -16.07 10.22 -9.01
C ASN A 47 -16.83 10.88 -10.17
N LYS A 48 -16.60 12.18 -10.44
CA LYS A 48 -17.23 12.88 -11.59
C LYS A 48 -16.53 12.60 -12.91
N HIS A 49 -15.21 12.40 -12.87
CA HIS A 49 -14.40 12.28 -14.09
C HIS A 49 -14.07 10.83 -14.45
N TYR A 50 -14.21 9.89 -13.50
CA TYR A 50 -13.79 8.51 -13.70
C TYR A 50 -14.87 7.54 -13.21
N SER A 51 -15.32 6.64 -14.10
CA SER A 51 -16.06 5.45 -13.69
C SER A 51 -15.07 4.32 -13.38
N ILE A 52 -15.38 3.49 -12.38
CA ILE A 52 -14.58 2.31 -12.03
C ILE A 52 -14.42 1.37 -13.24
N LYS A 53 -15.44 1.30 -14.11
CA LYS A 53 -15.41 0.50 -15.35
C LYS A 53 -14.48 1.08 -16.41
N ASP A 54 -14.34 2.40 -16.46
CA ASP A 54 -13.46 3.05 -17.42
C ASP A 54 -11.99 2.78 -17.04
N LEU A 55 -11.71 2.70 -15.73
CA LEU A 55 -10.38 2.37 -15.21
C LEU A 55 -9.92 0.95 -15.57
N GLU A 56 -10.83 -0.01 -15.72
CA GLU A 56 -10.49 -1.39 -16.13
C GLU A 56 -9.88 -1.42 -17.53
N SER A 57 -10.31 -0.53 -18.42
CA SER A 57 -9.80 -0.43 -19.79
C SER A 57 -8.47 0.32 -19.92
N VAL A 58 -8.15 1.18 -18.95
CA VAL A 58 -6.99 2.08 -18.98
C VAL A 58 -5.81 1.52 -18.18
N LEU A 59 -6.07 0.79 -17.09
CA LEU A 59 -5.04 0.30 -16.17
C LEU A 59 -4.58 -1.11 -16.54
N ASN A 60 -3.29 -1.37 -16.34
CA ASN A 60 -2.75 -2.73 -16.37
C ASN A 60 -3.46 -3.57 -15.27
N PRO A 61 -3.82 -4.85 -15.51
CA PRO A 61 -4.46 -5.71 -14.51
C PRO A 61 -3.89 -5.64 -13.10
N VAL A 62 -2.57 -5.51 -13.00
CA VAL A 62 -1.87 -5.31 -11.73
C VAL A 62 -2.23 -3.99 -11.04
N GLN A 63 -2.15 -2.88 -11.78
CA GLN A 63 -2.48 -1.55 -11.28
C GLN A 63 -3.98 -1.45 -10.94
N TYR A 64 -4.82 -2.13 -11.71
CA TYR A 64 -6.24 -2.24 -11.43
C TYR A 64 -6.51 -3.02 -10.13
N ALA A 65 -5.80 -4.11 -9.88
CA ALA A 65 -5.89 -4.85 -8.62
C ALA A 65 -5.40 -4.01 -7.41
N GLU A 66 -4.30 -3.26 -7.57
CA GLU A 66 -3.81 -2.32 -6.55
C GLU A 66 -4.84 -1.23 -6.25
N TYR A 67 -5.40 -0.61 -7.28
CA TYR A 67 -6.42 0.42 -7.14
C TYR A 67 -7.67 -0.09 -6.42
N ASN A 68 -8.19 -1.24 -6.83
CA ASN A 68 -9.37 -1.84 -6.18
C ASN A 68 -9.10 -2.22 -4.72
N SER A 69 -7.91 -2.74 -4.42
CA SER A 69 -7.52 -3.08 -3.05
C SER A 69 -7.38 -1.84 -2.18
N PHE A 70 -6.84 -0.76 -2.74
CA PHE A 70 -6.79 0.54 -2.08
C PHE A 70 -8.19 1.09 -1.80
N LEU A 71 -9.11 1.03 -2.78
CA LEU A 71 -10.48 1.49 -2.63
C LEU A 71 -11.22 0.70 -1.53
N ALA A 72 -11.09 -0.62 -1.53
CA ALA A 72 -11.63 -1.47 -0.47
C ALA A 72 -11.09 -1.08 0.92
N TYR A 73 -9.78 -0.82 1.01
CA TYR A 73 -9.14 -0.39 2.26
C TYR A 73 -9.67 0.96 2.73
N SER A 74 -9.81 1.93 1.83
CA SER A 74 -10.37 3.25 2.13
C SER A 74 -11.79 3.15 2.66
N ILE A 75 -12.67 2.36 2.01
CA ILE A 75 -14.05 2.16 2.45
C ILE A 75 -14.09 1.53 3.85
N CYS A 76 -13.34 0.45 4.08
CA CYS A 76 -13.29 -0.19 5.40
C CYS A 76 -12.74 0.76 6.47
N SER A 77 -11.75 1.59 6.13
CA SER A 77 -11.13 2.55 7.06
C SER A 77 -12.07 3.70 7.42
N ILE A 78 -12.81 4.24 6.44
CA ILE A 78 -13.83 5.27 6.67
C ILE A 78 -14.95 4.71 7.54
N PHE A 79 -15.42 3.49 7.24
CA PHE A 79 -16.46 2.84 8.03
C PHE A 79 -16.00 2.55 9.46
N HIS A 80 -14.77 2.08 9.65
CA HIS A 80 -14.17 1.92 10.97
C HIS A 80 -14.06 3.25 11.74
N SER A 81 -13.74 4.35 11.04
CA SER A 81 -13.69 5.69 11.64
C SER A 81 -15.08 6.20 12.01
N TYR A 82 -16.08 5.92 11.19
CA TYR A 82 -17.49 6.20 11.50
C TYR A 82 -17.97 5.47 12.75
N LEU A 83 -17.66 4.17 12.88
CA LEU A 83 -18.01 3.39 14.07
C LEU A 83 -17.33 3.94 15.34
N LYS A 84 -16.08 4.40 15.22
CA LYS A 84 -15.36 5.09 16.31
C LYS A 84 -16.06 6.36 16.77
N ILE A 85 -16.56 7.16 15.83
CA ILE A 85 -17.26 8.41 16.14
C ILE A 85 -18.65 8.14 16.71
N SER A 86 -19.32 7.09 16.22
CA SER A 86 -20.68 6.74 16.64
C SER A 86 -20.76 6.09 18.03
N GLY A 87 -19.61 5.74 18.62
CA GLY A 87 -19.54 5.12 19.95
C GLY A 87 -19.86 3.62 19.96
N ASP A 88 -19.92 2.97 18.79
CA ASP A 88 -20.18 1.54 18.69
C ASP A 88 -18.99 0.70 19.18
N PHE A 89 -19.30 -0.47 19.74
CA PHE A 89 -18.29 -1.38 20.31
C PHE A 89 -17.39 -2.00 19.22
N LEU A 90 -16.29 -1.32 18.89
CA LEU A 90 -15.29 -1.78 17.91
C LEU A 90 -14.52 -3.03 18.36
N SER A 91 -14.54 -3.37 19.65
CA SER A 91 -13.76 -4.49 20.19
C SER A 91 -14.05 -5.80 19.47
N ASN A 92 -15.33 -6.10 19.21
CA ASN A 92 -15.79 -7.33 18.57
C ASN A 92 -16.38 -7.11 17.16
N HIS A 93 -16.23 -5.91 16.59
CA HIS A 93 -16.85 -5.62 15.30
C HIS A 93 -16.10 -6.33 14.14
N PRO A 94 -16.80 -7.02 13.22
CA PRO A 94 -16.18 -7.77 12.12
C PRO A 94 -15.33 -6.92 11.18
N ILE A 95 -15.54 -5.60 11.17
CA ILE A 95 -14.73 -4.65 10.38
C ILE A 95 -13.23 -4.78 10.63
N LYS A 96 -12.79 -5.13 11.86
CA LYS A 96 -11.37 -5.35 12.14
C LYS A 96 -10.81 -6.53 11.37
N ASN A 97 -11.62 -7.58 11.20
CA ASN A 97 -11.24 -8.75 10.42
C ASN A 97 -11.20 -8.40 8.94
N GLU A 98 -12.20 -7.69 8.44
CA GLU A 98 -12.23 -7.22 7.03
C GLU A 98 -11.05 -6.31 6.72
N LEU A 99 -10.71 -5.38 7.62
CA LEU A 99 -9.56 -4.49 7.45
C LEU A 99 -8.24 -5.27 7.38
N LYS A 100 -8.08 -6.31 8.22
CA LYS A 100 -6.92 -7.23 8.15
C LYS A 100 -6.87 -8.01 6.84
N LYS A 101 -8.01 -8.52 6.36
CA LYS A 101 -8.09 -9.22 5.07
C LYS A 101 -7.67 -8.32 3.92
N VAL A 102 -8.18 -7.10 3.86
CA VAL A 102 -7.82 -6.15 2.81
C VAL A 102 -6.33 -5.77 2.89
N GLN A 103 -5.79 -5.56 4.08
CA GLN A 103 -4.35 -5.33 4.27
C GLN A 103 -3.50 -6.50 3.78
N LEU A 104 -3.93 -7.74 4.04
CA LEU A 104 -3.25 -8.93 3.54
C LEU A 104 -3.26 -8.99 2.01
N LEU A 105 -4.41 -8.72 1.39
CA LEU A 105 -4.54 -8.66 -0.08
C LEU A 105 -3.63 -7.59 -0.69
N MET A 106 -3.59 -6.39 -0.09
CA MET A 106 -2.68 -5.33 -0.54
C MET A 106 -1.21 -5.74 -0.44
N LYS A 107 -0.84 -6.51 0.59
CA LYS A 107 0.52 -7.02 0.76
C LYS A 107 0.85 -8.05 -0.30
N GLU A 108 -0.05 -9.00 -0.55
CA GLU A 108 0.13 -10.05 -1.55
C GLU A 108 0.30 -9.47 -2.97
N ILE A 109 -0.48 -8.45 -3.32
CA ILE A 109 -0.36 -7.77 -4.62
C ILE A 109 1.02 -7.11 -4.77
N LYS A 110 1.51 -6.44 -3.72
CA LYS A 110 2.84 -5.81 -3.73
C LYS A 110 3.96 -6.83 -3.86
N GLU A 111 3.89 -7.94 -3.10
CA GLU A 111 4.88 -9.01 -3.16
C GLU A 111 4.93 -9.64 -4.56
N LYS A 112 3.77 -9.92 -5.16
CA LYS A 112 3.68 -10.44 -6.53
C LYS A 112 4.21 -9.45 -7.57
N ASN A 113 4.07 -8.15 -7.35
CA ASN A 113 4.63 -7.14 -8.26
C ASN A 113 6.15 -7.10 -8.19
N GLN A 114 6.73 -7.12 -6.99
CA GLN A 114 8.18 -7.15 -6.80
C GLN A 114 8.80 -8.42 -7.41
N GLU A 115 8.19 -9.59 -7.20
CA GLU A 115 8.67 -10.83 -7.81
C GLU A 115 8.68 -10.78 -9.35
N ASN A 116 7.70 -10.11 -9.97
CA ASN A 116 7.64 -9.97 -11.42
C ASN A 116 8.69 -9.00 -11.95
N GLU A 117 9.04 -7.96 -11.19
CA GLU A 117 10.15 -7.05 -11.55
C GLU A 117 11.51 -7.74 -11.39
N ASP A 118 11.70 -8.52 -10.33
CA ASP A 118 12.95 -9.26 -10.10
C ASP A 118 13.15 -10.41 -11.10
N LYS A 119 12.07 -11.03 -11.60
CA LYS A 119 12.14 -12.03 -12.69
C LYS A 119 12.38 -11.39 -14.07
N ARG A 120 12.25 -10.07 -14.21
CA ARG A 120 12.54 -9.32 -15.46
C ARG A 120 13.99 -8.89 -15.61
N TYR A 121 14.89 -9.28 -14.71
CA TYR A 121 16.32 -9.22 -14.99
C TYR A 121 16.65 -10.27 -16.07
N LEU A 122 16.55 -9.87 -17.34
CA LEU A 122 17.13 -10.60 -18.47
C LEU A 122 18.58 -10.92 -18.14
N THR A 123 18.87 -12.20 -17.87
CA THR A 123 20.22 -12.65 -17.61
C THR A 123 20.99 -12.52 -18.92
N ILE A 124 21.80 -11.46 -19.04
CA ILE A 124 22.61 -11.24 -20.23
C ILE A 124 23.59 -12.40 -20.35
N ASN A 125 23.43 -13.22 -21.38
CA ASN A 125 24.39 -14.27 -21.68
C ASN A 125 25.67 -13.62 -22.22
N LYS A 126 26.66 -13.48 -21.33
CA LYS A 126 27.94 -12.83 -21.62
C LYS A 126 28.70 -13.53 -22.75
N GLU A 127 28.61 -14.86 -22.84
CA GLU A 127 29.25 -15.62 -23.90
C GLU A 127 28.57 -15.43 -25.27
N ALA A 128 27.24 -15.43 -25.31
CA ALA A 128 26.51 -15.13 -26.54
C ALA A 128 26.81 -13.69 -27.02
N SER A 129 26.82 -12.74 -26.09
CA SER A 129 27.17 -11.34 -26.36
C SER A 129 28.59 -11.21 -26.91
N LYS A 130 29.56 -11.92 -26.30
CA LYS A 130 30.95 -11.95 -26.78
C LYS A 130 31.04 -12.53 -28.20
N ARG A 131 30.35 -13.64 -28.49
CA ARG A 131 30.32 -14.25 -29.83
C ARG A 131 29.77 -13.31 -30.90
N ILE A 132 28.71 -12.57 -30.57
CA ILE A 132 28.13 -11.57 -31.48
C ILE A 132 29.14 -10.45 -31.75
N ILE A 133 29.78 -9.92 -30.70
CA ILE A 133 30.79 -8.86 -30.83
C ILE A 133 31.98 -9.34 -31.66
N ASP A 134 32.53 -10.52 -31.37
CA ASP A 134 33.69 -11.08 -32.07
C ASP A 134 33.37 -11.32 -33.55
N SER A 135 32.16 -11.80 -33.87
CA SER A 135 31.69 -11.98 -35.24
C SER A 135 31.61 -10.65 -36.00
N CYS A 136 31.03 -9.61 -35.39
CA CYS A 136 30.94 -8.27 -35.99
C CYS A 136 32.33 -7.65 -36.22
N ILE A 137 33.27 -7.86 -35.30
CA ILE A 137 34.65 -7.36 -35.44
C ILE A 137 35.36 -8.10 -36.58
N SER A 138 35.24 -9.43 -36.65
CA SER A 138 35.85 -10.22 -37.73
C SER A 138 35.32 -9.80 -39.10
N TYR A 139 33.99 -9.70 -39.23
CA TYR A 139 33.34 -9.31 -40.47
C TYR A 139 33.80 -7.92 -40.95
N ASN A 140 33.94 -6.96 -40.03
CA ASN A 140 34.47 -5.63 -40.37
C ASN A 140 35.93 -5.65 -40.84
N LYS A 141 36.78 -6.50 -40.25
CA LYS A 141 38.17 -6.68 -40.70
C LYS A 141 38.21 -7.24 -42.12
N ASP A 142 37.37 -8.22 -42.42
CA ASP A 142 37.30 -8.83 -43.75
C ASP A 142 36.78 -7.87 -44.81
N LEU A 143 35.80 -7.02 -44.48
CA LEU A 143 35.34 -5.96 -45.36
C LEU A 143 36.42 -4.91 -45.66
N LYS A 144 37.21 -4.50 -44.67
CA LYS A 144 38.32 -3.56 -44.88
C LYS A 144 39.40 -4.14 -45.78
N LYS A 145 39.75 -5.41 -45.61
CA LYS A 145 40.70 -6.10 -46.50
C LYS A 145 40.19 -6.13 -47.95
N ARG A 146 38.92 -6.47 -48.17
CA ARG A 146 38.33 -6.50 -49.52
C ARG A 146 38.29 -5.14 -50.22
N LYS A 147 38.18 -4.04 -49.46
CA LYS A 147 38.21 -2.67 -50.02
C LYS A 147 39.61 -2.22 -50.45
N HIS A 148 40.68 -2.78 -49.90
CA HIS A 148 42.06 -2.45 -50.28
C HIS A 148 42.60 -3.24 -51.48
N PHE A 149 41.86 -4.27 -51.95
CA PHE A 149 42.21 -5.09 -53.11
C PHE A 149 41.43 -4.67 -54.39
N LYS A 150 40.89 -3.46 -54.42
CA LYS A 150 40.24 -2.83 -55.58
C LYS A 150 40.96 -1.52 -55.88
#